data_AF-A0A4Z0Q6K6-F1
#
_entry.id   AF-A0A4Z0Q6K6-F1
#
_cell.length_a   1.000
_cell.length_b   1.000
_cell.length_c   1.000
_cell.angle_alpha   90.00
_cell.angle_beta   90.00
_cell.angle_gamma   90.00
#
_symmetry.space_group_name_H-M   'P 1'
#
loop_
_entity.id
_entity.type
_entity.pdbx_description
1 polymer ?
#
loop_
_entity_poly.entity_id
_entity_poly.type
_entity_poly.pdbx_seq_one_letter_code
_entity_poly.pdbx_strand_id
1 'polypeptide(L)'
;MQTCSTLASRIHALECSACGKPHSAFALQRVSECCQLPLLATYDLHEPLSKASICLTEGSMWRYREVLPLLHDENRVSLGEGFTPLLDLTRLAGRYDLHSLVLKDEGQNPTGSFKARGLSMAISKAKELGVEGCIVPTAGNAGVAMAAYCAKAGMRAVVAMPRHTPKAFREECYWYGAEVELIDGLINDCAAWVRHTNAGGELLDVSTLKEPYRIEGKKTMGYEIAEQLNWQLPDVILYPAGGGTGLIGIWKAFREMKALGWLPADARLPRMVAVQAANCCPLIETYAGRQANSHHYVGKPTIANGLAVPRPLGEALMLEVLRESRGTAVSITDEQMVEGMRELGRLEGLFVAPEGAAVWMAARHLLGTGWLRPDEQILLLNTGSGQKYLDNVEGQY
;
A
#
# COMPACT_ATOMS: atom_id res chain seq x y z
N MET A 1 -20.02 35.89 12.21
CA MET A 1 -19.68 35.01 11.08
C MET A 1 -19.53 33.61 11.65
N GLN A 2 -20.58 32.78 11.54
CA GLN A 2 -20.49 31.36 11.85
C GLN A 2 -19.58 30.72 10.79
N THR A 3 -18.35 30.38 11.16
CA THR A 3 -17.52 29.48 10.39
C THR A 3 -18.20 28.12 10.41
N CYS A 4 -18.97 27.82 9.37
CA CYS A 4 -19.45 26.49 9.11
C CYS A 4 -18.19 25.64 8.88
N SER A 5 -17.77 24.92 9.93
CA SER A 5 -16.76 23.87 9.83
C SER A 5 -17.32 22.81 8.89
N THR A 6 -17.03 22.94 7.60
CA THR A 6 -17.39 21.92 6.62
C THR A 6 -16.59 20.67 6.94
N LEU A 7 -17.25 19.66 7.49
CA LEU A 7 -16.65 18.34 7.67
C LEU A 7 -16.08 17.89 6.32
N ALA A 8 -14.76 17.69 6.26
CA ALA A 8 -14.08 17.38 5.01
C ALA A 8 -14.36 15.94 4.53
N SER A 9 -14.88 15.09 5.42
CA SER A 9 -15.01 13.65 5.23
C SER A 9 -16.44 13.15 5.44
N ARG A 10 -16.81 12.13 4.66
CA ARG A 10 -18.05 11.36 4.79
C ARG A 10 -17.90 10.10 5.65
N ILE A 11 -16.82 9.98 6.42
CA ILE A 11 -16.62 8.81 7.29
C ILE A 11 -17.78 8.67 8.27
N HIS A 12 -18.33 7.46 8.35
CA HIS A 12 -19.47 7.14 9.20
C HIS A 12 -19.04 6.27 10.39
N ALA A 13 -18.37 5.15 10.10
CA ALA A 13 -17.99 4.17 11.10
C ALA A 13 -16.72 3.41 10.67
N LEU A 14 -16.28 2.50 11.53
CA LEU A 14 -15.36 1.44 11.17
C LEU A 14 -16.07 0.09 11.33
N GLU A 15 -15.67 -0.92 10.56
CA GLU A 15 -16.22 -2.27 10.65
C GLU A 15 -15.12 -3.31 10.81
N CYS A 16 -15.36 -4.30 11.67
CA CYS A 16 -14.47 -5.47 11.76
C CYS A 16 -14.46 -6.23 10.45
N SER A 17 -13.26 -6.44 9.89
CA SER A 17 -13.06 -7.11 8.61
C SER A 17 -13.55 -8.57 8.55
N ALA A 18 -13.87 -9.19 9.68
CA ALA A 18 -14.33 -10.57 9.75
C ALA A 18 -15.84 -10.71 10.04
N CYS A 19 -16.36 -9.97 11.03
CA CYS A 19 -17.74 -10.12 11.49
C CYS A 19 -18.65 -8.93 11.16
N GLY A 20 -18.11 -7.85 10.57
CA GLY A 20 -18.86 -6.63 10.24
C GLY A 20 -19.34 -5.82 11.44
N LYS A 21 -18.95 -6.17 12.68
CA LYS A 21 -19.35 -5.42 13.86
C LYS A 21 -18.87 -3.97 13.76
N PRO A 22 -19.74 -2.97 14.01
CA PRO A 22 -19.36 -1.56 13.92
C PRO A 22 -18.51 -1.12 15.11
N HIS A 23 -17.60 -0.19 14.84
CA HIS A 23 -16.71 0.49 15.77
C HIS A 23 -16.71 2.00 15.47
N SER A 24 -16.45 2.82 16.49
CA SER A 24 -16.44 4.28 16.33
C SER A 24 -15.26 4.73 15.47
N ALA A 25 -15.51 5.53 14.43
CA ALA A 25 -14.49 6.24 13.67
C ALA A 25 -13.96 7.51 14.35
N PHE A 26 -14.58 7.90 15.47
CA PHE A 26 -14.33 9.14 16.22
C PHE A 26 -13.50 8.90 17.49
N ALA A 27 -13.01 7.68 17.69
CA ALA A 27 -12.16 7.30 18.80
C ALA A 27 -10.85 6.70 18.26
N LEU A 28 -9.82 6.66 19.12
CA LEU A 28 -8.59 5.94 18.80
C LEU A 28 -8.88 4.45 18.71
N GLN A 29 -8.57 3.87 17.54
CA GLN A 29 -8.86 2.49 17.22
C GLN A 29 -7.59 1.78 16.77
N ARG A 30 -7.51 0.49 17.10
CA ARG A 30 -6.44 -0.41 16.66
C ARG A 30 -7.05 -1.53 15.81
N VAL A 31 -6.78 -2.79 16.16
CA VAL A 31 -7.57 -3.93 15.68
C VAL A 31 -8.91 -4.00 16.40
N SER A 32 -9.86 -4.71 15.81
CA SER A 32 -11.19 -4.90 16.40
C SER A 32 -11.11 -5.63 17.73
N GLU A 33 -11.88 -5.18 18.72
CA GLU A 33 -11.97 -5.87 20.01
C GLU A 33 -12.57 -7.27 19.87
N CYS A 34 -13.54 -7.42 18.95
CA CYS A 34 -14.32 -8.64 18.79
C CYS A 34 -13.55 -9.81 18.16
N CYS A 35 -12.65 -9.54 17.21
CA CYS A 35 -11.95 -10.58 16.47
C CYS A 35 -10.43 -10.42 16.46
N GLN A 36 -9.90 -9.32 17.02
CA GLN A 36 -8.47 -8.97 16.94
C GLN A 36 -7.97 -8.90 15.49
N LEU A 37 -8.83 -8.40 14.60
CA LEU A 37 -8.60 -8.30 13.16
C LEU A 37 -8.76 -6.85 12.67
N PRO A 38 -8.31 -6.54 11.44
CA PRO A 38 -8.36 -5.17 10.93
C PRO A 38 -9.74 -4.54 11.00
N LEU A 39 -9.76 -3.23 11.25
CA LEU A 39 -10.94 -2.39 11.10
C LEU A 39 -10.90 -1.70 9.73
N LEU A 40 -12.03 -1.66 9.02
CA LEU A 40 -12.18 -1.03 7.71
C LEU A 40 -13.06 0.22 7.85
N ALA A 41 -12.63 1.36 7.31
CA ALA A 41 -13.45 2.57 7.35
C ALA A 41 -14.64 2.47 6.39
N THR A 42 -15.80 2.90 6.86
CA THR A 42 -17.04 3.00 6.06
C THR A 42 -17.50 4.45 5.97
N TYR A 43 -18.12 4.79 4.85
CA TYR A 43 -18.48 6.15 4.48
C TYR A 43 -19.96 6.21 4.12
N ASP A 44 -20.58 7.37 4.35
CA ASP A 44 -21.91 7.63 3.82
C ASP A 44 -21.82 7.97 2.32
N LEU A 45 -22.13 6.97 1.50
CA LEU A 45 -22.12 7.04 0.04
C LEU A 45 -23.54 7.08 -0.55
N HIS A 46 -24.58 7.22 0.28
CA HIS A 46 -25.97 7.20 -0.19
C HIS A 46 -26.33 8.47 -0.95
N GLU A 47 -25.79 9.62 -0.51
CA GLU A 47 -25.93 10.86 -1.24
C GLU A 47 -24.92 10.94 -2.39
N PRO A 48 -25.36 11.12 -3.65
CA PRO A 48 -24.46 11.23 -4.80
C PRO A 48 -23.41 12.33 -4.58
N LEU A 49 -22.14 11.95 -4.66
CA LEU A 49 -21.04 12.91 -4.71
C LEU A 49 -20.65 13.10 -6.17
N SER A 50 -20.64 14.33 -6.68
CA SER A 50 -20.18 14.57 -8.06
C SER A 50 -18.66 14.44 -8.14
N LYS A 51 -18.13 13.96 -9.27
CA LYS A 51 -16.69 14.03 -9.58
C LYS A 51 -16.15 15.46 -9.55
N ALA A 52 -17.00 16.47 -9.73
CA ALA A 52 -16.64 17.88 -9.60
C ALA A 52 -16.23 18.29 -8.16
N SER A 53 -16.48 17.44 -7.16
CA SER A 53 -15.98 17.64 -5.79
C SER A 53 -14.47 17.42 -5.65
N ILE A 54 -13.87 16.65 -6.58
CA ILE A 54 -12.43 16.38 -6.59
C ILE A 54 -11.69 17.70 -6.76
N CYS A 55 -10.75 17.97 -5.85
CA CYS A 55 -9.95 19.19 -5.91
C CYS A 55 -8.91 19.10 -7.04
N LEU A 56 -9.26 19.58 -8.23
CA LEU A 56 -8.39 19.48 -9.42
C LEU A 56 -7.11 20.32 -9.32
N THR A 57 -7.07 21.30 -8.41
CA THR A 57 -5.88 22.12 -8.16
C THR A 57 -4.89 21.48 -7.18
N GLU A 58 -5.27 20.36 -6.55
CA GLU A 58 -4.42 19.62 -5.62
C GLU A 58 -3.83 18.37 -6.27
N GLY A 59 -2.52 18.37 -6.48
CA GLY A 59 -1.76 17.23 -7.01
C GLY A 59 -1.31 16.25 -5.92
N SER A 60 -2.19 15.91 -4.98
CA SER A 60 -1.88 14.98 -3.88
C SER A 60 -3.03 14.00 -3.66
N MET A 61 -2.83 12.99 -2.82
CA MET A 61 -3.88 12.05 -2.43
C MET A 61 -5.08 12.73 -1.73
N TRP A 62 -4.87 13.92 -1.15
CA TRP A 62 -5.87 14.66 -0.38
C TRP A 62 -6.95 15.30 -1.24
N ARG A 63 -6.78 15.28 -2.57
CA ARG A 63 -7.82 15.70 -3.52
C ARG A 63 -9.12 14.88 -3.44
N TYR A 64 -9.09 13.72 -2.77
CA TYR A 64 -10.24 12.85 -2.49
C TYR A 64 -10.72 12.91 -1.03
N ARG A 65 -10.56 14.06 -0.36
CA ARG A 65 -10.83 14.24 1.10
C ARG A 65 -12.19 13.71 1.57
N GLU A 66 -13.23 13.81 0.74
CA GLU A 66 -14.59 13.37 1.07
C GLU A 66 -14.68 11.88 1.39
N VAL A 67 -13.77 11.08 0.83
CA VAL A 67 -13.66 9.64 1.05
C VAL A 67 -12.39 9.29 1.84
N LEU A 68 -11.80 10.22 2.58
CA LEU A 68 -10.68 9.97 3.49
C LEU A 68 -11.12 10.20 4.94
N PRO A 69 -10.59 9.46 5.93
CA PRO A 69 -11.11 9.43 7.30
C PRO A 69 -10.65 10.59 8.20
N LEU A 70 -10.50 11.81 7.65
CA LEU A 70 -10.07 13.01 8.38
C LEU A 70 -11.21 14.04 8.41
N LEU A 71 -11.67 14.43 9.59
CA LEU A 71 -12.82 15.33 9.72
C LEU A 71 -12.39 16.80 9.61
N HIS A 72 -11.23 17.12 10.17
CA HIS A 72 -10.71 18.48 10.28
C HIS A 72 -9.38 18.65 9.55
N ASP A 73 -9.37 19.50 8.51
CA ASP A 73 -8.23 19.69 7.61
C ASP A 73 -6.98 20.27 8.30
N GLU A 74 -7.11 20.96 9.44
CA GLU A 74 -5.97 21.46 10.22
C GLU A 74 -5.08 20.31 10.79
N ASN A 75 -5.64 19.10 10.87
CA ASN A 75 -4.93 17.90 11.29
C ASN A 75 -4.21 17.20 10.13
N ARG A 76 -4.38 17.67 8.89
CA ARG A 76 -3.72 17.11 7.72
C ARG A 76 -2.21 17.26 7.81
N VAL A 77 -1.51 16.13 7.76
CA VAL A 77 -0.05 16.02 7.69
C VAL A 77 0.32 15.46 6.33
N SER A 78 0.67 16.35 5.40
CA SER A 78 1.05 15.99 4.03
C SER A 78 2.47 16.46 3.71
N LEU A 79 3.14 15.69 2.85
CA LEU A 79 4.39 16.04 2.19
C LEU A 79 4.19 16.14 0.66
N GLY A 80 2.95 16.16 0.18
CA GLY A 80 2.61 16.15 -1.25
C GLY A 80 2.53 14.75 -1.86
N GLU A 81 2.34 13.70 -1.04
CA GLU A 81 2.17 12.33 -1.51
C GLU A 81 0.92 12.15 -2.37
N GLY A 82 1.02 11.24 -3.33
CA GLY A 82 -0.04 10.93 -4.27
C GLY A 82 0.04 11.68 -5.58
N PHE A 83 -1.03 11.55 -6.36
CA PHE A 83 -1.15 11.91 -7.76
C PHE A 83 0.08 11.57 -8.61
N THR A 84 0.65 10.39 -8.33
CA THR A 84 1.90 9.95 -8.94
C THR A 84 1.75 9.67 -10.44
N PRO A 85 2.84 9.71 -11.22
CA PRO A 85 2.76 9.47 -12.66
C PRO A 85 2.18 8.10 -13.01
N LEU A 86 1.38 8.07 -14.07
CA LEU A 86 1.01 6.86 -14.80
C LEU A 86 1.79 6.89 -16.12
N LEU A 87 2.74 5.98 -16.28
CA LEU A 87 3.74 6.00 -17.34
C LEU A 87 3.41 4.94 -18.40
N ASP A 88 3.43 5.33 -19.68
CA ASP A 88 3.31 4.38 -20.78
C ASP A 88 4.64 3.65 -21.02
N LEU A 89 4.62 2.32 -20.94
CA LEU A 89 5.79 1.46 -21.17
C LEU A 89 5.87 1.07 -22.65
N THR A 90 6.02 2.06 -23.52
CA THR A 90 5.87 1.90 -24.98
C THR A 90 6.88 0.95 -25.62
N ARG A 91 8.13 0.93 -25.15
CA ARG A 91 9.20 0.11 -25.73
C ARG A 91 9.07 -1.35 -25.31
N LEU A 92 8.64 -1.59 -24.08
CA LEU A 92 8.25 -2.90 -23.57
C LEU A 92 6.99 -3.41 -24.26
N ALA A 93 5.95 -2.57 -24.38
CA ALA A 93 4.74 -2.94 -25.09
C ALA A 93 5.06 -3.38 -26.54
N GLY A 94 5.85 -2.59 -27.27
CA GLY A 94 6.28 -2.95 -28.62
C GLY A 94 7.16 -4.20 -28.69
N ARG A 95 8.02 -4.44 -27.69
CA ARG A 95 8.87 -5.65 -27.63
C ARG A 95 8.07 -6.94 -27.42
N TYR A 96 6.96 -6.87 -26.68
CA TYR A 96 6.12 -8.01 -26.32
C TYR A 96 4.77 -8.04 -27.05
N ASP A 97 4.62 -7.21 -28.09
CA ASP A 97 3.39 -7.10 -28.92
C ASP A 97 2.12 -6.85 -28.09
N LEU A 98 2.24 -5.98 -27.08
CA LEU A 98 1.14 -5.62 -26.19
C LEU A 98 0.41 -4.37 -26.69
N HIS A 99 -0.91 -4.40 -26.62
CA HIS A 99 -1.76 -3.27 -26.95
C HIS A 99 -1.55 -2.10 -25.99
N SER A 100 -1.52 -2.36 -24.68
CA SER A 100 -1.30 -1.34 -23.67
C SER A 100 -0.61 -1.90 -22.43
N LEU A 101 0.50 -1.27 -22.05
CA LEU A 101 1.23 -1.56 -20.83
C LEU A 101 1.57 -0.23 -20.14
N VAL A 102 1.04 -0.04 -18.94
CA VAL A 102 1.25 1.18 -18.16
C VAL A 102 1.79 0.86 -16.77
N LEU A 103 2.53 1.78 -16.19
CA LEU A 103 3.12 1.66 -14.86
C LEU A 103 2.72 2.85 -13.99
N LYS A 104 2.06 2.56 -12.87
CA LYS A 104 1.76 3.55 -11.84
C LYS A 104 2.97 3.64 -10.91
N ASP A 105 3.69 4.76 -10.97
CA ASP A 105 5.00 4.91 -10.32
C ASP A 105 4.91 5.55 -8.94
N GLU A 106 4.68 4.73 -7.91
CA GLU A 106 4.67 5.18 -6.52
C GLU A 106 6.08 5.41 -5.94
N GLY A 107 7.14 5.16 -6.72
CA GLY A 107 8.51 5.50 -6.34
C GLY A 107 8.75 7.02 -6.24
N GLN A 108 7.88 7.82 -6.87
CA GLN A 108 7.96 9.28 -6.89
C GLN A 108 7.29 9.98 -5.70
N ASN A 109 6.81 9.22 -4.71
CA ASN A 109 6.31 9.82 -3.48
C ASN A 109 7.44 10.47 -2.65
N PRO A 110 7.12 11.38 -1.71
CA PRO A 110 8.12 12.15 -0.94
C PRO A 110 9.15 11.33 -0.15
N THR A 111 8.85 10.06 0.16
CA THR A 111 9.77 9.14 0.88
C THR A 111 10.26 7.98 0.01
N GLY A 112 10.14 8.12 -1.31
CA GLY A 112 10.57 7.13 -2.29
C GLY A 112 9.68 5.88 -2.37
N SER A 113 8.48 5.89 -1.77
CA SER A 113 7.55 4.75 -1.85
C SER A 113 6.10 5.12 -1.55
N PHE A 114 5.17 4.24 -1.98
CA PHE A 114 3.73 4.33 -1.71
C PHE A 114 3.36 4.31 -0.21
N LYS A 115 4.32 3.98 0.68
CA LYS A 115 4.08 4.01 2.13
C LYS A 115 3.70 5.42 2.58
N ALA A 116 4.17 6.45 1.86
CA ALA A 116 3.86 7.85 2.09
C ALA A 116 2.35 8.09 2.23
N ARG A 117 1.53 7.56 1.31
CA ARG A 117 0.07 7.71 1.32
C ARG A 117 -0.57 7.21 2.61
N GLY A 118 -0.27 5.95 2.94
CA GLY A 118 -0.86 5.31 4.12
C GLY A 118 -0.42 6.01 5.42
N LEU A 119 0.86 6.41 5.51
CA LEU A 119 1.37 7.05 6.71
C LEU A 119 0.92 8.51 6.83
N SER A 120 0.76 9.23 5.72
CA SER A 120 0.14 10.56 5.75
C SER A 120 -1.27 10.49 6.34
N MET A 121 -2.09 9.53 5.90
CA MET A 121 -3.44 9.38 6.43
C MET A 121 -3.45 8.96 7.90
N ALA A 122 -2.67 7.93 8.27
CA ALA A 122 -2.63 7.45 9.64
C ALA A 122 -2.08 8.47 10.64
N ILE A 123 -1.03 9.20 10.27
CA ILE A 123 -0.46 10.25 11.14
C ILE A 123 -1.40 11.46 11.24
N SER A 124 -2.06 11.85 10.14
CA SER A 124 -3.08 12.92 10.21
C SER A 124 -4.23 12.55 11.15
N LYS A 125 -4.69 11.31 11.07
CA LYS A 125 -5.76 10.81 11.96
C LYS A 125 -5.28 10.65 13.40
N ALA A 126 -4.04 10.20 13.61
CA ALA A 126 -3.43 10.13 14.94
C ALA A 126 -3.35 11.52 15.58
N LYS A 127 -2.93 12.53 14.81
CA LYS A 127 -2.91 13.94 15.24
C LYS A 127 -4.31 14.44 15.59
N GLU A 128 -5.31 14.18 14.75
CA GLU A 128 -6.72 14.54 15.01
C GLU A 128 -7.24 13.93 16.32
N LEU A 129 -6.77 12.74 16.67
CA LEU A 129 -7.17 12.01 17.89
C LEU A 129 -6.25 12.30 19.09
N GLY A 130 -5.34 13.26 18.99
CA GLY A 130 -4.48 13.69 20.10
C GLY A 130 -3.36 12.72 20.46
N VAL A 131 -2.93 11.85 19.54
CA VAL A 131 -1.79 10.95 19.74
C VAL A 131 -0.48 11.75 19.71
N GLU A 132 0.41 11.50 20.68
CA GLU A 132 1.69 12.22 20.80
C GLU A 132 2.86 11.50 20.12
N GLY A 133 2.73 10.20 19.83
CA GLY A 133 3.78 9.43 19.19
C GLY A 133 3.34 8.11 18.58
N CYS A 134 4.15 7.62 17.65
CA CYS A 134 3.92 6.38 16.92
C CYS A 134 5.11 5.44 16.99
N ILE A 135 4.82 4.14 16.91
CA ILE A 135 5.82 3.08 16.88
C ILE A 135 5.56 2.11 15.72
N VAL A 136 6.61 1.61 15.07
CA VAL A 136 6.48 0.64 13.99
C VAL A 136 7.64 -0.36 13.94
N PRO A 137 7.36 -1.68 13.82
CA PRO A 137 8.33 -2.67 13.38
C PRO A 137 8.40 -2.70 11.85
N THR A 138 9.59 -2.59 11.28
CA THR A 138 9.76 -2.55 9.82
C THR A 138 11.16 -2.97 9.37
N ALA A 139 11.28 -3.42 8.13
CA ALA A 139 12.57 -3.68 7.49
C ALA A 139 12.86 -2.67 6.34
N GLY A 140 12.20 -1.50 6.33
CA GLY A 140 12.47 -0.48 5.31
C GLY A 140 11.43 0.63 5.24
N ASN A 141 10.81 0.79 4.07
CA ASN A 141 9.99 1.95 3.68
C ASN A 141 8.91 2.42 4.67
N ALA A 142 8.32 1.53 5.50
CA ALA A 142 7.27 1.94 6.44
C ALA A 142 7.83 2.76 7.61
N GLY A 143 9.03 2.43 8.09
CA GLY A 143 9.71 3.21 9.13
C GLY A 143 10.12 4.58 8.64
N VAL A 144 10.68 4.64 7.43
CA VAL A 144 11.07 5.90 6.77
C VAL A 144 9.87 6.82 6.61
N ALA A 145 8.77 6.31 6.05
CA ALA A 145 7.55 7.10 5.90
C ALA A 145 7.02 7.55 7.27
N MET A 146 6.88 6.66 8.24
CA MET A 146 6.36 7.03 9.56
C MET A 146 7.22 8.13 10.21
N ALA A 147 8.54 7.98 10.19
CA ALA A 147 9.47 8.96 10.72
C ALA A 147 9.28 10.34 10.06
N ALA A 148 9.21 10.40 8.73
CA ALA A 148 9.00 11.65 7.99
C ALA A 148 7.69 12.36 8.36
N TYR A 149 6.57 11.63 8.41
CA TYR A 149 5.27 12.23 8.75
C TYR A 149 5.16 12.58 10.24
N CYS A 150 5.71 11.77 11.15
CA CYS A 150 5.79 12.13 12.57
C CYS A 150 6.62 13.41 12.77
N ALA A 151 7.77 13.54 12.10
CA ALA A 151 8.60 14.75 12.15
C ALA A 151 7.82 15.99 11.68
N LYS A 152 7.09 15.87 10.56
CA LYS A 152 6.22 16.95 10.05
C LYS A 152 5.08 17.30 11.01
N ALA A 153 4.57 16.33 11.75
CA ALA A 153 3.50 16.49 12.73
C ALA A 153 3.97 16.98 14.11
N GLY A 154 5.29 16.95 14.38
CA GLY A 154 5.82 17.20 15.72
C GLY A 154 5.55 16.05 16.72
N MET A 155 5.38 14.82 16.22
CA MET A 155 5.11 13.64 17.02
C MET A 155 6.36 12.79 17.23
N ARG A 156 6.45 12.09 18.37
CA ARG A 156 7.53 11.13 18.63
C ARG A 156 7.45 9.95 17.66
N ALA A 157 8.60 9.51 17.14
CA ALA A 157 8.70 8.38 16.22
C ALA A 157 9.67 7.32 16.76
N VAL A 158 9.18 6.11 16.99
CA VAL A 158 10.00 4.96 17.41
C VAL A 158 9.97 3.87 16.34
N VAL A 159 11.12 3.45 15.83
CA VAL A 159 11.22 2.49 14.72
C VAL A 159 12.08 1.31 15.15
N ALA A 160 11.52 0.11 15.13
CA ALA A 160 12.28 -1.12 15.36
C ALA A 160 12.63 -1.75 14.01
N MET A 161 13.93 -1.91 13.73
CA MET A 161 14.44 -2.52 12.50
C MET A 161 15.38 -3.67 12.77
N PRO A 162 15.41 -4.70 11.91
CA PRO A 162 16.51 -5.67 11.91
C PRO A 162 17.87 -4.98 11.75
N ARG A 163 18.90 -5.47 12.47
CA ARG A 163 20.27 -4.93 12.37
C ARG A 163 20.84 -4.97 10.95
N HIS A 164 20.41 -5.93 10.13
CA HIS A 164 20.81 -6.10 8.74
C HIS A 164 19.97 -5.29 7.73
N THR A 165 19.02 -4.46 8.19
CA THR A 165 18.29 -3.56 7.29
C THR A 165 19.27 -2.63 6.56
N PRO A 166 19.13 -2.44 5.23
CA PRO A 166 20.01 -1.59 4.43
C PRO A 166 20.20 -0.20 5.01
N LYS A 167 21.40 0.36 4.83
CA LYS A 167 21.82 1.57 5.55
C LYS A 167 20.91 2.76 5.23
N ALA A 168 20.53 2.92 3.96
CA ALA A 168 19.67 4.01 3.51
C ALA A 168 18.38 4.15 4.33
N PHE A 169 17.70 3.04 4.66
CA PHE A 169 16.46 3.09 5.44
C PHE A 169 16.69 3.57 6.89
N ARG A 170 17.80 3.16 7.52
CA ARG A 170 18.13 3.56 8.89
C ARG A 170 18.52 5.03 8.95
N GLU A 171 19.41 5.45 8.04
CA GLU A 171 19.88 6.83 7.96
C GLU A 171 18.74 7.82 7.77
N GLU A 172 17.80 7.54 6.84
CA GLU A 172 16.64 8.41 6.66
C GLU A 172 15.78 8.53 7.92
N CYS A 173 15.56 7.44 8.66
CA CYS A 173 14.86 7.52 9.95
C CYS A 173 15.60 8.42 10.96
N TYR A 174 16.93 8.32 11.06
CA TYR A 174 17.72 9.20 11.92
C TYR A 174 17.64 10.66 11.48
N TRP A 175 17.70 10.95 10.18
CA TRP A 175 17.57 12.32 9.65
C TRP A 175 16.20 12.94 9.95
N TYR A 176 15.14 12.13 10.00
CA TYR A 176 13.82 12.56 10.44
C TYR A 176 13.66 12.64 11.96
N GLY A 177 14.71 12.34 12.74
CA GLY A 177 14.68 12.43 14.20
C GLY A 177 13.98 11.26 14.90
N ALA A 178 13.81 10.12 14.22
CA ALA A 178 13.23 8.93 14.85
C ALA A 178 14.22 8.23 15.78
N GLU A 179 13.70 7.67 16.87
CA GLU A 179 14.40 6.72 17.72
C GLU A 179 14.42 5.36 17.02
N VAL A 180 15.59 4.94 16.51
CA VAL A 180 15.73 3.66 15.79
C VAL A 180 16.38 2.63 16.71
N GLU A 181 15.64 1.56 16.99
CA GLU A 181 16.14 0.38 17.69
C GLU A 181 16.54 -0.71 16.68
N LEU A 182 17.77 -1.22 16.81
CA LEU A 182 18.30 -2.27 15.94
C LEU A 182 18.28 -3.64 16.63
N ILE A 183 17.43 -4.52 16.13
CA ILE A 183 17.17 -5.84 16.69
C ILE A 183 17.95 -6.92 15.93
N ASP A 184 18.59 -7.83 16.67
CA ASP A 184 19.17 -9.05 16.12
C ASP A 184 18.05 -10.07 15.84
N GLY A 185 17.62 -10.12 14.58
CA GLY A 185 16.52 -10.98 14.16
C GLY A 185 15.86 -10.49 12.87
N LEU A 186 14.64 -10.94 12.62
CA LEU A 186 13.80 -10.55 11.48
C LEU A 186 12.68 -9.58 11.93
N ILE A 187 11.81 -9.19 10.99
CA ILE A 187 10.70 -8.28 11.26
C ILE A 187 9.74 -8.79 12.36
N ASN A 188 9.64 -10.12 12.53
CA ASN A 188 8.84 -10.73 13.59
C ASN A 188 9.41 -10.46 14.99
N ASP A 189 10.73 -10.43 15.14
CA ASP A 189 11.42 -10.13 16.39
C ASP A 189 11.29 -8.65 16.72
N CYS A 190 11.38 -7.78 15.71
CA CYS A 190 11.07 -6.36 15.84
C CYS A 190 9.63 -6.14 16.32
N ALA A 191 8.67 -6.90 15.78
CA ALA A 191 7.28 -6.84 16.23
C ALA A 191 7.09 -7.35 17.66
N ALA A 192 7.89 -8.32 18.11
CA ALA A 192 7.90 -8.78 19.50
C ALA A 192 8.44 -7.71 20.44
N TRP A 193 9.54 -7.07 20.06
CA TRP A 193 10.10 -5.93 20.79
C TRP A 193 9.09 -4.78 20.91
N VAL A 194 8.44 -4.37 19.81
CA VAL A 194 7.40 -3.32 19.83
C VAL A 194 6.27 -3.67 20.79
N ARG A 195 5.80 -4.91 20.80
CA ARG A 195 4.75 -5.36 21.75
C ARG A 195 5.19 -5.26 23.20
N HIS A 196 6.45 -5.59 23.49
CA HIS A 196 7.00 -5.54 24.83
C HIS A 196 7.23 -4.10 25.30
N THR A 197 7.94 -3.30 24.50
CA THR A 197 8.30 -1.92 24.83
C THR A 197 7.09 -0.99 24.91
N ASN A 198 6.07 -1.23 24.08
CA ASN A 198 4.84 -0.43 24.07
C ASN A 198 3.67 -1.11 24.80
N ALA A 199 3.95 -1.94 25.82
CA ALA A 199 2.91 -2.64 26.58
C ALA A 199 1.94 -1.67 27.30
N GLY A 200 2.42 -0.50 27.72
CA GLY A 200 1.59 0.58 28.28
C GLY A 200 0.72 1.30 27.26
N GLY A 201 0.97 1.10 25.95
CA GLY A 201 0.16 1.65 24.88
C GLY A 201 0.29 3.16 24.68
N GLU A 202 1.36 3.77 25.19
CA GLU A 202 1.66 5.21 25.09
C GLU A 202 1.84 5.67 23.64
N LEU A 203 2.40 4.80 22.79
CA LEU A 203 2.58 5.08 21.36
C LEU A 203 1.51 4.34 20.53
N LEU A 204 1.05 4.96 19.44
CA LEU A 204 0.20 4.27 18.48
C LEU A 204 1.04 3.32 17.61
N ASP A 205 0.75 2.02 17.67
CA ASP A 205 1.36 1.03 16.79
C ASP A 205 0.74 1.12 15.38
N VAL A 206 1.49 1.71 14.44
CA VAL A 206 1.06 1.90 13.05
C VAL A 206 1.56 0.77 12.13
N SER A 207 1.86 -0.41 12.70
CA SER A 207 2.07 -1.64 11.93
C SER A 207 0.97 -1.86 10.89
N THR A 208 1.31 -2.53 9.80
CA THR A 208 0.38 -2.80 8.70
C THR A 208 -0.93 -3.40 9.22
N LEU A 209 -2.05 -2.70 9.04
CA LEU A 209 -3.41 -3.10 9.44
C LEU A 209 -3.68 -3.20 10.95
N LYS A 210 -2.76 -2.71 11.80
CA LYS A 210 -3.03 -2.59 13.25
C LYS A 210 -3.78 -1.31 13.62
N GLU A 211 -3.83 -0.36 12.71
CA GLU A 211 -4.74 0.78 12.71
C GLU A 211 -5.49 0.80 11.36
N PRO A 212 -6.68 1.42 11.29
CA PRO A 212 -7.56 1.31 10.12
C PRO A 212 -7.20 2.25 8.95
N TYR A 213 -6.40 3.29 9.18
CA TYR A 213 -6.35 4.45 8.29
C TYR A 213 -5.26 4.35 7.21
N ARG A 214 -4.24 3.50 7.35
CA ARG A 214 -3.25 3.26 6.28
C ARG A 214 -3.86 2.68 5.01
N ILE A 215 -4.94 1.89 5.11
CA ILE A 215 -5.68 1.40 3.94
C ILE A 215 -6.27 2.59 3.19
N GLU A 216 -6.85 3.54 3.93
CA GLU A 216 -7.55 4.70 3.36
C GLU A 216 -6.60 5.65 2.64
N GLY A 217 -5.39 5.85 3.16
CA GLY A 217 -4.36 6.56 2.39
C GLY A 217 -4.03 5.82 1.09
N LYS A 218 -3.89 4.49 1.13
CA LYS A 218 -3.52 3.68 -0.04
C LYS A 218 -4.63 3.48 -1.06
N LYS A 219 -5.90 3.52 -0.66
CA LYS A 219 -7.02 3.38 -1.59
C LYS A 219 -7.05 4.50 -2.63
N THR A 220 -6.47 5.65 -2.31
CA THR A 220 -6.32 6.78 -3.25
C THR A 220 -5.58 6.38 -4.53
N MET A 221 -4.72 5.34 -4.51
CA MET A 221 -4.14 4.79 -5.74
C MET A 221 -5.24 4.31 -6.72
N GLY A 222 -6.31 3.69 -6.23
CA GLY A 222 -7.42 3.25 -7.08
C GLY A 222 -8.24 4.42 -7.65
N TYR A 223 -8.45 5.46 -6.85
CA TYR A 223 -9.09 6.70 -7.32
C TYR A 223 -8.25 7.39 -8.39
N GLU A 224 -6.93 7.48 -8.19
CA GLU A 224 -6.02 8.08 -9.16
C GLU A 224 -5.92 7.29 -10.45
N ILE A 225 -5.85 5.95 -10.37
CA ILE A 225 -5.85 5.09 -11.55
C ILE A 225 -7.11 5.36 -12.39
N ALA A 226 -8.28 5.42 -11.74
CA ALA A 226 -9.52 5.73 -12.44
C ALA A 226 -9.49 7.13 -13.03
N GLU A 227 -9.11 8.15 -12.26
CA GLU A 227 -9.09 9.53 -12.72
C GLU A 227 -8.12 9.75 -13.89
N GLN A 228 -6.88 9.26 -13.77
CA GLN A 228 -5.82 9.44 -14.78
C GLN A 228 -6.09 8.66 -16.07
N LEU A 229 -6.88 7.57 -16.00
CA LEU A 229 -7.37 6.83 -17.16
C LEU A 229 -8.75 7.31 -17.64
N ASN A 230 -9.13 8.55 -17.31
CA ASN A 230 -10.40 9.14 -17.73
C ASN A 230 -11.63 8.28 -17.37
N TRP A 231 -11.59 7.67 -16.19
CA TRP A 231 -12.62 6.80 -15.62
C TRP A 231 -12.85 5.48 -16.37
N GLN A 232 -11.88 5.07 -17.20
CA GLN A 232 -11.84 3.76 -17.86
C GLN A 232 -10.79 2.91 -17.15
N LEU A 233 -11.25 1.96 -16.34
CA LEU A 233 -10.34 1.09 -15.59
C LEU A 233 -9.59 0.12 -16.51
N PRO A 234 -8.34 -0.26 -16.17
CA PRO A 234 -7.59 -1.25 -16.93
C PRO A 234 -8.24 -2.64 -16.82
N ASP A 235 -7.94 -3.54 -17.75
CA ASP A 235 -8.43 -4.92 -17.69
C ASP A 235 -7.80 -5.70 -16.53
N VAL A 236 -6.52 -5.44 -16.25
CA VAL A 236 -5.74 -6.14 -15.22
C VAL A 236 -4.82 -5.18 -14.48
N ILE A 237 -4.76 -5.33 -13.16
CA ILE A 237 -3.79 -4.66 -12.29
C ILE A 237 -2.89 -5.70 -11.62
N LEU A 238 -1.58 -5.55 -11.77
CA LEU A 238 -0.57 -6.33 -11.06
C LEU A 238 -0.01 -5.53 -9.89
N TYR A 239 -0.11 -6.08 -8.68
CA TYR A 239 0.28 -5.43 -7.43
C TYR A 239 1.26 -6.28 -6.61
N PRO A 240 2.39 -5.71 -6.14
CA PRO A 240 3.33 -6.43 -5.28
C PRO A 240 2.79 -6.52 -3.83
N ALA A 241 2.50 -7.74 -3.38
CA ALA A 241 1.74 -8.05 -2.18
C ALA A 241 2.59 -8.66 -1.05
N GLY A 242 3.21 -7.81 -0.23
CA GLY A 242 3.70 -8.22 1.09
C GLY A 242 2.54 -8.25 2.10
N GLY A 243 2.25 -7.10 2.71
CA GLY A 243 1.13 -6.94 3.65
C GLY A 243 -0.24 -6.61 3.02
N GLY A 244 -0.37 -6.59 1.69
CA GLY A 244 -1.67 -6.49 0.99
C GLY A 244 -2.43 -5.18 1.01
N THR A 245 -2.12 -4.24 1.92
CA THR A 245 -2.89 -3.00 2.10
C THR A 245 -3.22 -2.20 0.83
N GLY A 246 -2.31 -2.13 -0.15
CA GLY A 246 -2.58 -1.43 -1.41
C GLY A 246 -3.56 -2.19 -2.30
N LEU A 247 -3.41 -3.51 -2.44
CA LEU A 247 -4.35 -4.39 -3.14
C LEU A 247 -5.78 -4.23 -2.59
N ILE A 248 -5.90 -4.29 -1.26
CA ILE A 248 -7.17 -4.14 -0.53
C ILE A 248 -7.73 -2.73 -0.73
N GLY A 249 -6.90 -1.70 -0.60
CA GLY A 249 -7.30 -0.31 -0.79
C GLY A 249 -7.79 -0.02 -2.20
N ILE A 250 -7.05 -0.43 -3.23
CA ILE A 250 -7.44 -0.21 -4.64
C ILE A 250 -8.80 -0.86 -4.93
N TRP A 251 -9.01 -2.10 -4.48
CA TRP A 251 -10.29 -2.79 -4.66
C TRP A 251 -11.43 -2.08 -3.92
N LYS A 252 -11.18 -1.61 -2.69
CA LYS A 252 -12.13 -0.80 -1.92
C LYS A 252 -12.50 0.48 -2.67
N ALA A 253 -11.54 1.21 -3.22
CA ALA A 253 -11.80 2.42 -4.00
C ALA A 253 -12.71 2.15 -5.20
N PHE A 254 -12.51 1.06 -5.94
CA PHE A 254 -13.39 0.70 -7.05
C PHE A 254 -14.83 0.42 -6.60
N ARG A 255 -15.02 -0.27 -5.46
CA ARG A 255 -16.35 -0.51 -4.88
C ARG A 255 -17.02 0.79 -4.44
N GLU A 256 -16.28 1.68 -3.79
CA GLU A 256 -16.76 2.99 -3.38
C GLU A 256 -17.14 3.85 -4.60
N MET A 257 -16.34 3.85 -5.67
CA MET A 257 -16.66 4.58 -6.90
C MET A 257 -17.91 4.06 -7.61
N LYS A 258 -18.18 2.75 -7.55
CA LYS A 258 -19.46 2.20 -8.03
C LYS A 258 -20.62 2.66 -7.15
N ALA A 259 -20.47 2.64 -5.83
CA ALA A 259 -21.49 3.11 -4.89
C ALA A 259 -21.80 4.61 -5.06
N LEU A 260 -20.78 5.42 -5.32
CA LEU A 260 -20.90 6.85 -5.61
C LEU A 260 -21.44 7.16 -7.03
N GLY A 261 -21.57 6.16 -7.89
CA GLY A 261 -21.93 6.36 -9.30
C GLY A 261 -20.84 7.00 -10.16
N TRP A 262 -19.58 7.03 -9.68
CA TRP A 262 -18.43 7.52 -10.45
C TRP A 262 -18.02 6.53 -11.55
N LEU A 263 -18.26 5.24 -11.28
CA LEU A 263 -18.19 4.18 -12.26
C LEU A 263 -19.61 3.63 -12.51
N PRO A 264 -19.92 3.20 -13.75
CA PRO A 264 -21.17 2.51 -14.03
C PRO A 264 -21.42 1.33 -13.09
N ALA A 265 -22.68 1.08 -12.74
CA ALA A 265 -23.05 -0.02 -11.85
C ALA A 265 -22.65 -1.40 -12.41
N ASP A 266 -22.62 -1.54 -13.73
CA ASP A 266 -22.20 -2.71 -14.49
C ASP A 266 -20.73 -2.65 -14.94
N ALA A 267 -19.98 -1.61 -14.54
CA ALA A 267 -18.57 -1.47 -14.90
C ALA A 267 -17.80 -2.73 -14.51
N ARG A 268 -17.10 -3.30 -15.50
CA ARG A 268 -16.16 -4.40 -15.30
C ARG A 268 -14.98 -3.87 -14.49
N LEU A 269 -14.76 -4.46 -13.33
CA LEU A 269 -13.60 -4.14 -12.51
C LEU A 269 -12.37 -4.94 -12.99
N PRO A 270 -11.15 -4.41 -12.79
CA PRO A 270 -9.92 -5.08 -13.20
C PRO A 270 -9.77 -6.44 -12.54
N ARG A 271 -9.19 -7.41 -13.26
CA ARG A 271 -8.65 -8.61 -12.62
C ARG A 271 -7.44 -8.21 -11.80
N MET A 272 -7.37 -8.63 -10.54
CA MET A 272 -6.27 -8.27 -9.66
C MET A 272 -5.24 -9.40 -9.57
N VAL A 273 -3.96 -9.09 -9.71
CA VAL A 273 -2.86 -10.05 -9.54
C VAL A 273 -2.04 -9.67 -8.32
N ALA A 274 -1.93 -10.58 -7.36
CA ALA A 274 -1.04 -10.42 -6.21
C ALA A 274 0.32 -11.06 -6.51
N VAL A 275 1.39 -10.28 -6.45
CA VAL A 275 2.75 -10.77 -6.73
C VAL A 275 3.56 -10.83 -5.44
N GLN A 276 4.10 -12.00 -5.11
CA GLN A 276 4.96 -12.19 -3.92
C GLN A 276 6.38 -12.61 -4.33
N ALA A 277 7.34 -12.39 -3.43
CA ALA A 277 8.67 -12.97 -3.59
C ALA A 277 8.59 -14.49 -3.39
N ALA A 278 9.29 -15.28 -4.20
CA ALA A 278 9.34 -16.74 -4.04
C ALA A 278 9.90 -17.16 -2.67
N ASN A 279 10.78 -16.34 -2.09
CA ASN A 279 11.34 -16.55 -0.76
C ASN A 279 10.32 -16.29 0.38
N CYS A 280 9.22 -15.59 0.12
CA CYS A 280 8.20 -15.28 1.11
C CYS A 280 6.82 -15.09 0.44
N CYS A 281 6.13 -16.20 0.18
CA CYS A 281 4.89 -16.27 -0.59
C CYS A 281 3.68 -16.90 0.16
N PRO A 282 3.39 -16.51 1.42
CA PRO A 282 2.35 -17.15 2.22
C PRO A 282 0.95 -17.09 1.59
N LEU A 283 0.60 -15.99 0.91
CA LEU A 283 -0.72 -15.83 0.28
C LEU A 283 -0.90 -16.86 -0.84
N ILE A 284 0.17 -17.20 -1.56
CA ILE A 284 0.13 -18.17 -2.66
C ILE A 284 -0.08 -19.58 -2.12
N GLU A 285 0.60 -19.94 -1.03
CA GLU A 285 0.39 -21.22 -0.36
C GLU A 285 -1.08 -21.40 0.07
N THR A 286 -1.67 -20.35 0.66
CA THR A 286 -3.08 -20.36 1.08
C THR A 286 -4.01 -20.36 -0.13
N TYR A 287 -3.76 -19.53 -1.15
CA TYR A 287 -4.55 -19.45 -2.38
C TYR A 287 -4.58 -20.78 -3.13
N ALA A 288 -3.46 -21.51 -3.16
CA ALA A 288 -3.34 -22.82 -3.79
C ALA A 288 -3.88 -23.98 -2.94
N GLY A 289 -4.42 -23.71 -1.75
CA GLY A 289 -4.94 -24.73 -0.84
C GLY A 289 -3.86 -25.62 -0.21
N ARG A 290 -2.58 -25.20 -0.25
CA ARG A 290 -1.46 -25.95 0.36
C ARG A 290 -1.31 -25.68 1.84
N GLN A 291 -1.93 -24.61 2.34
CA GLN A 291 -2.09 -24.32 3.77
C GLN A 291 -3.45 -23.65 4.03
N ALA A 292 -3.91 -23.67 5.28
CA ALA A 292 -5.16 -23.03 5.67
C ALA A 292 -5.02 -21.51 5.88
N ASN A 293 -3.87 -21.07 6.39
CA ASN A 293 -3.52 -19.68 6.63
C ASN A 293 -2.00 -19.53 6.83
N SER A 294 -1.55 -18.28 6.88
CA SER A 294 -0.15 -17.90 7.03
C SER A 294 0.41 -17.95 8.46
N HIS A 295 -0.37 -18.29 9.49
CA HIS A 295 0.06 -18.11 10.91
C HIS A 295 1.35 -18.85 11.26
N HIS A 296 1.59 -20.00 10.64
CA HIS A 296 2.77 -20.85 10.84
C HIS A 296 3.78 -20.78 9.67
N TYR A 297 3.55 -19.88 8.71
CA TYR A 297 4.44 -19.73 7.56
C TYR A 297 5.79 -19.16 7.98
N VAL A 298 6.86 -19.73 7.44
CA VAL A 298 8.24 -19.28 7.65
C VAL A 298 8.80 -18.79 6.32
N GLY A 299 8.93 -17.47 6.20
CA GLY A 299 9.56 -16.84 5.04
C GLY A 299 11.08 -16.79 5.16
N LYS A 300 11.75 -16.59 4.02
CA LYS A 300 13.17 -16.29 3.91
C LYS A 300 13.35 -14.82 3.47
N PRO A 301 14.53 -14.22 3.73
CA PRO A 301 14.87 -12.91 3.20
C PRO A 301 14.79 -12.85 1.66
N THR A 302 14.51 -11.66 1.14
CA THR A 302 14.46 -11.34 -0.31
C THR A 302 15.00 -9.94 -0.52
N ILE A 303 15.55 -9.65 -1.70
CA ILE A 303 15.96 -8.29 -2.08
C ILE A 303 14.78 -7.29 -2.07
N ALA A 304 13.55 -7.78 -2.24
CA ALA A 304 12.33 -7.00 -2.12
C ALA A 304 11.86 -6.93 -0.66
N ASN A 305 12.52 -6.11 0.17
CA ASN A 305 12.24 -5.99 1.61
C ASN A 305 10.74 -5.79 1.93
N GLY A 306 9.99 -5.09 1.07
CA GLY A 306 8.55 -4.87 1.24
C GLY A 306 7.67 -6.11 1.05
N LEU A 307 8.19 -7.17 0.42
CA LEU A 307 7.52 -8.45 0.17
C LEU A 307 7.86 -9.52 1.20
N ALA A 308 8.86 -9.32 2.05
CA ALA A 308 9.26 -10.23 3.13
C ALA A 308 8.29 -10.20 4.34
N VAL A 309 7.00 -10.47 4.08
CA VAL A 309 5.93 -10.46 5.11
C VAL A 309 5.34 -11.87 5.24
N PRO A 310 5.85 -12.70 6.17
CA PRO A 310 5.44 -14.11 6.25
C PRO A 310 4.04 -14.31 6.83
N ARG A 311 3.55 -13.36 7.64
CA ARG A 311 2.28 -13.47 8.37
C ARG A 311 1.44 -12.20 8.19
N PRO A 312 0.95 -11.93 6.97
CA PRO A 312 0.21 -10.70 6.70
C PRO A 312 -1.17 -10.73 7.37
N LEU A 313 -1.44 -9.76 8.24
CA LEU A 313 -2.74 -9.63 8.94
C LEU A 313 -3.94 -9.50 7.97
N GLY A 314 -3.69 -8.99 6.75
CA GLY A 314 -4.70 -8.82 5.71
C GLY A 314 -4.85 -10.02 4.76
N GLU A 315 -4.34 -11.21 5.10
CA GLU A 315 -4.40 -12.39 4.22
C GLU A 315 -5.81 -12.68 3.70
N ALA A 316 -6.80 -12.79 4.60
CA ALA A 316 -8.18 -13.07 4.24
C ALA A 316 -8.77 -12.01 3.29
N LEU A 317 -8.47 -10.73 3.54
CA LEU A 317 -8.91 -9.62 2.68
C LEU A 317 -8.25 -9.68 1.29
N MET A 318 -6.98 -10.06 1.20
CA MET A 318 -6.33 -10.26 -0.10
C MET A 318 -6.97 -11.42 -0.89
N LEU A 319 -7.24 -12.55 -0.22
CA LEU A 319 -7.91 -13.69 -0.85
C LEU A 319 -9.31 -13.33 -1.35
N GLU A 320 -10.06 -12.53 -0.60
CA GLU A 320 -11.35 -12.00 -1.02
C GLU A 320 -11.22 -11.14 -2.29
N VAL A 321 -10.26 -10.20 -2.33
CA VAL A 321 -10.01 -9.40 -3.55
C VAL A 321 -9.70 -10.29 -4.75
N LEU A 322 -8.83 -11.29 -4.59
CA LEU A 322 -8.48 -12.21 -5.67
C LEU A 322 -9.70 -13.02 -6.13
N ARG A 323 -10.55 -13.49 -5.21
CA ARG A 323 -11.79 -14.21 -5.55
C ARG A 323 -12.78 -13.32 -6.30
N GLU A 324 -13.07 -12.12 -5.77
CA GLU A 324 -14.07 -11.21 -6.34
C GLU A 324 -13.63 -10.65 -7.70
N SER A 325 -12.35 -10.33 -7.86
CA SER A 325 -11.78 -9.84 -9.12
C SER A 325 -11.52 -10.95 -10.15
N ARG A 326 -11.74 -12.22 -9.80
CA ARG A 326 -11.33 -13.39 -10.61
C ARG A 326 -9.83 -13.31 -10.96
N GLY A 327 -9.07 -12.88 -9.97
CA GLY A 327 -7.64 -12.66 -9.99
C GLY A 327 -6.82 -13.93 -9.73
N THR A 328 -5.50 -13.74 -9.64
CA THR A 328 -4.54 -14.81 -9.35
C THR A 328 -3.38 -14.31 -8.49
N ALA A 329 -2.55 -15.22 -8.00
CA ALA A 329 -1.34 -14.89 -7.26
C ALA A 329 -0.12 -15.58 -7.87
N VAL A 330 0.99 -14.85 -8.00
CA VAL A 330 2.21 -15.30 -8.68
C VAL A 330 3.42 -15.02 -7.80
N SER A 331 4.38 -15.95 -7.76
CA SER A 331 5.67 -15.73 -7.09
C SER A 331 6.77 -15.49 -8.11
N ILE A 332 7.71 -14.63 -7.74
CA ILE A 332 8.87 -14.24 -8.55
C ILE A 332 10.13 -14.37 -7.71
N THR A 333 11.19 -14.95 -8.27
CA THR A 333 12.47 -15.09 -7.57
C THR A 333 13.26 -13.79 -7.57
N ASP A 334 14.23 -13.65 -6.66
CA ASP A 334 15.07 -12.46 -6.58
C ASP A 334 15.87 -12.25 -7.88
N GLU A 335 16.34 -13.33 -8.52
CA GLU A 335 17.05 -13.28 -9.81
C GLU A 335 16.15 -12.74 -10.92
N GLN A 336 14.88 -13.14 -10.95
CA GLN A 336 13.91 -12.61 -11.89
C GLN A 336 13.63 -11.13 -11.60
N MET A 337 13.53 -10.71 -10.34
CA MET A 337 13.38 -9.29 -10.00
C MET A 337 14.55 -8.47 -10.54
N VAL A 338 15.79 -8.95 -10.40
CA VAL A 338 16.98 -8.30 -10.95
C VAL A 338 16.91 -8.22 -12.49
N GLU A 339 16.49 -9.30 -13.15
CA GLU A 339 16.23 -9.30 -14.60
C GLU A 339 15.19 -8.22 -14.98
N GLY A 340 14.08 -8.15 -14.26
CA GLY A 340 13.03 -7.17 -14.50
C GLY A 340 13.48 -5.74 -14.26
N MET A 341 14.31 -5.48 -13.23
CA MET A 341 14.90 -4.16 -12.99
C MET A 341 15.80 -3.73 -14.15
N ARG A 342 16.64 -4.65 -14.66
CA ARG A 342 17.50 -4.38 -15.82
C ARG A 342 16.67 -4.12 -17.07
N GLU A 343 15.61 -4.88 -17.29
CA GLU A 343 14.77 -4.76 -18.47
C GLU A 343 13.99 -3.42 -18.48
N LEU A 344 13.32 -3.08 -17.38
CA LEU A 344 12.64 -1.78 -17.21
C LEU A 344 13.63 -0.61 -17.32
N GLY A 345 14.82 -0.74 -16.72
CA GLY A 345 15.86 0.28 -16.82
C GLY A 345 16.37 0.48 -18.26
N ARG A 346 16.67 -0.60 -18.97
CA ARG A 346 17.23 -0.55 -20.34
C ARG A 346 16.21 -0.17 -21.40
N LEU A 347 14.95 -0.58 -21.23
CA LEU A 347 13.92 -0.37 -22.24
C LEU A 347 13.10 0.89 -22.00
N GLU A 348 12.91 1.31 -20.76
CA GLU A 348 12.04 2.46 -20.42
C GLU A 348 12.77 3.58 -19.68
N GLY A 349 14.03 3.38 -19.28
CA GLY A 349 14.75 4.37 -18.48
C GLY A 349 14.25 4.46 -17.04
N LEU A 350 13.55 3.42 -16.55
CA LEU A 350 12.93 3.42 -15.23
C LEU A 350 13.77 2.63 -14.22
N PHE A 351 14.21 3.31 -13.15
CA PHE A 351 14.87 2.65 -12.03
C PHE A 351 13.87 2.33 -10.91
N VAL A 352 13.12 1.26 -11.11
CA VAL A 352 12.08 0.77 -10.19
C VAL A 352 12.67 0.01 -9.00
N ALA A 353 11.91 -0.12 -7.92
CA ALA A 353 12.26 -1.05 -6.85
C ALA A 353 12.12 -2.53 -7.28
N PRO A 354 12.77 -3.49 -6.59
CA PRO A 354 12.57 -4.92 -6.86
C PRO A 354 11.10 -5.35 -6.88
N GLU A 355 10.25 -4.73 -6.07
CA GLU A 355 8.80 -4.94 -6.07
C GLU A 355 8.12 -4.54 -7.39
N GLY A 356 8.56 -3.44 -8.01
CA GLY A 356 8.07 -3.01 -9.32
C GLY A 356 8.56 -3.93 -10.44
N ALA A 357 9.78 -4.43 -10.34
CA ALA A 357 10.28 -5.43 -11.27
C ALA A 357 9.57 -6.79 -11.12
N ALA A 358 9.21 -7.17 -9.89
CA ALA A 358 8.45 -8.40 -9.64
C ALA A 358 7.12 -8.41 -10.41
N VAL A 359 6.36 -7.30 -10.41
CA VAL A 359 5.09 -7.25 -11.15
C VAL A 359 5.30 -7.31 -12.67
N TRP A 360 6.38 -6.75 -13.19
CA TRP A 360 6.73 -6.91 -14.61
C TRP A 360 7.04 -8.37 -14.96
N MET A 361 7.85 -9.05 -14.16
CA MET A 361 8.18 -10.46 -14.39
C MET A 361 6.95 -11.37 -14.25
N ALA A 362 6.04 -11.04 -13.33
CA ALA A 362 4.75 -11.73 -13.22
C ALA A 362 3.89 -11.51 -14.48
N ALA A 363 3.87 -10.30 -15.05
CA ALA A 363 3.18 -10.05 -16.32
C ALA A 363 3.75 -10.92 -17.45
N ARG A 364 5.09 -10.97 -17.61
CA ARG A 364 5.75 -11.85 -18.59
C ARG A 364 5.36 -13.31 -18.40
N HIS A 365 5.37 -13.80 -17.16
CA HIS A 365 4.97 -15.17 -16.86
C HIS A 365 3.50 -15.44 -17.26
N LEU A 366 2.58 -14.54 -16.89
CA LEU A 366 1.16 -14.68 -17.17
C LEU A 366 0.79 -14.50 -18.64
N LEU A 367 1.58 -13.74 -19.41
CA LEU A 367 1.49 -13.71 -20.87
C LEU A 367 1.88 -15.07 -21.46
N GLY A 368 2.98 -15.67 -20.96
CA GLY A 368 3.43 -16.99 -21.40
C GLY A 368 2.44 -18.13 -21.11
N THR A 369 1.60 -17.99 -20.08
CA THR A 369 0.53 -18.96 -19.77
C THR A 369 -0.80 -18.63 -20.46
N GLY A 370 -0.91 -17.50 -21.15
CA GLY A 370 -2.14 -17.01 -21.77
C GLY A 370 -3.19 -16.48 -20.78
N TRP A 371 -2.84 -16.31 -19.50
CA TRP A 371 -3.75 -15.73 -18.51
C TRP A 371 -3.93 -14.22 -18.72
N LEU A 372 -2.84 -13.53 -19.08
CA LEU A 372 -2.86 -12.19 -19.67
C LEU A 372 -2.94 -12.32 -21.18
N ARG A 373 -3.76 -11.49 -21.81
CA ARG A 373 -3.84 -11.42 -23.27
C ARG A 373 -3.18 -10.14 -23.79
N PRO A 374 -2.50 -10.18 -24.95
CA PRO A 374 -1.83 -9.00 -25.49
C PRO A 374 -2.76 -7.82 -25.82
N ASP A 375 -4.06 -8.08 -26.05
CA ASP A 375 -5.08 -7.05 -26.33
C ASP A 375 -5.60 -6.32 -25.09
N GLU A 376 -5.22 -6.75 -23.89
CA GLU A 376 -5.66 -6.15 -22.63
C GLU A 376 -4.89 -4.89 -22.27
N GLN A 377 -5.54 -3.97 -21.56
CA GLN A 377 -4.87 -2.90 -20.85
C GLN A 377 -4.28 -3.40 -19.53
N ILE A 378 -2.96 -3.54 -19.48
CA ILE A 378 -2.21 -4.08 -18.35
C ILE A 378 -1.58 -2.94 -17.55
N LEU A 379 -1.88 -2.86 -16.25
CA LEU A 379 -1.32 -1.88 -15.33
C LEU A 379 -0.42 -2.53 -14.28
N LEU A 380 0.82 -2.04 -14.17
CA LEU A 380 1.82 -2.47 -13.19
C LEU A 380 1.93 -1.45 -12.05
N LEU A 381 1.97 -1.89 -10.78
CA LEU A 381 2.26 -1.01 -9.64
C LEU A 381 3.72 -1.11 -9.24
N ASN A 382 4.52 -0.08 -9.58
CA ASN A 382 5.80 0.11 -8.93
C ASN A 382 5.58 0.78 -7.57
N THR A 383 5.94 0.11 -6.47
CA THR A 383 5.63 0.60 -5.11
C THR A 383 6.75 1.40 -4.45
N GLY A 384 7.91 1.51 -5.09
CA GLY A 384 9.06 2.22 -4.55
C GLY A 384 10.12 2.57 -5.60
N SER A 385 11.02 3.48 -5.24
CA SER A 385 12.15 3.87 -6.06
C SER A 385 13.29 2.84 -5.95
N GLY A 386 13.94 2.51 -7.07
CA GLY A 386 15.13 1.66 -7.09
C GLY A 386 16.30 2.22 -6.29
N GLN A 387 16.37 3.55 -6.12
CA GLN A 387 17.41 4.23 -5.33
C GLN A 387 17.43 3.79 -3.86
N LYS A 388 16.28 3.35 -3.34
CA LYS A 388 16.15 2.84 -1.97
C LYS A 388 16.80 1.46 -1.77
N TYR A 389 17.13 0.77 -2.85
CA TYR A 389 17.57 -0.63 -2.87
C TYR A 389 18.97 -0.80 -3.45
N LEU A 390 19.79 0.27 -3.51
CA LEU A 390 21.15 0.20 -4.06
C LEU A 390 21.99 -0.91 -3.38
N ASP A 391 22.00 -0.95 -2.04
CA ASP A 391 22.70 -2.00 -1.27
C ASP A 391 22.18 -3.41 -1.60
N ASN A 392 20.89 -3.55 -1.95
CA ASN A 392 20.28 -4.85 -2.23
C ASN A 392 20.69 -5.41 -3.60
N VAL A 393 21.05 -4.55 -4.56
CA VAL A 393 21.32 -4.93 -5.95
C VAL A 393 22.74 -4.58 -6.41
N GLU A 394 23.60 -4.17 -5.48
CA GLU A 394 24.99 -3.82 -5.76
C GLU A 394 25.69 -4.98 -6.48
N GLY A 395 26.38 -4.66 -7.59
CA GLY A 395 27.08 -5.65 -8.40
C GLY A 395 26.20 -6.51 -9.32
N GLN A 396 24.87 -6.30 -9.33
CA GLN A 396 23.93 -7.14 -10.07
C GLN A 396 23.40 -6.50 -11.37
N TYR A 397 24.23 -5.77 -12.12
CA TYR A 397 23.86 -5.05 -13.37
C TYR A 397 23.84 -5.89 -14.66
#